data_AF-A0A7S2IM33-F1
#
_entry.id   AF-A0A7S2IM33-F1
#
_cell.length_a   1.000
_cell.length_b   1.000
_cell.length_c   1.000
_cell.angle_alpha   90.00
_cell.angle_beta   90.00
_cell.angle_gamma   90.00
#
_symmetry.space_group_name_H-M   'P 1'
#
loop_
_entity.id
_entity.type
_entity.pdbx_description
1 polymer ?
#
loop_
_entity_poly.entity_id
_entity_poly.type
_entity_poly.pdbx_seq_one_letter_code
_entity_poly.pdbx_strand_id
1 'polypeptide(L)'
;KLCEEVILNKSDDGNHVERFLDFAEKVKNPPVAPTPVAAPALTIKKSSPAEQQESLRALKCEVTCEAPHVEPEPGAVAPDVCRVEGAIDKNKLAAKIIAQETPTPTEVLQYFNSELKQRICFLDGGMGTRIQAEKLEEADYRGERFKD
;
A
#
# COMPACT_ATOMS: atom_id res chain seq x y z
N LYS A 1 11.61 -3.13 -16.97
CA LYS A 1 12.18 -3.30 -15.61
C LYS A 1 11.18 -2.65 -14.66
N LEU A 2 10.52 -3.45 -13.84
CA LEU A 2 9.48 -2.98 -12.92
C LEU A 2 10.13 -2.09 -11.85
N CYS A 3 9.38 -1.11 -11.31
CA CYS A 3 9.84 -0.28 -10.19
C CYS A 3 10.39 -1.13 -9.02
N GLU A 4 9.80 -2.31 -8.81
CA GLU A 4 10.18 -3.27 -7.78
C GLU A 4 11.60 -3.82 -7.95
N GLU A 5 12.03 -4.11 -9.18
CA GLU A 5 13.38 -4.60 -9.48
C GLU A 5 14.45 -3.52 -9.37
N VAL A 6 14.07 -2.25 -9.58
CA VAL A 6 15.00 -1.12 -9.63
C VAL A 6 15.12 -0.41 -8.28
N ILE A 7 14.05 -0.35 -7.50
CA ILE A 7 13.92 0.63 -6.41
C ILE A 7 13.88 -0.02 -5.02
N LEU A 8 13.28 -1.21 -4.85
CA LEU A 8 12.87 -1.61 -3.50
C LEU A 8 13.59 -2.81 -2.87
N ASN A 9 14.27 -3.71 -3.59
CA ASN A 9 14.76 -4.92 -2.90
C ASN A 9 16.09 -5.56 -3.34
N LYS A 10 16.83 -5.07 -4.34
CA LYS A 10 18.13 -5.67 -4.72
C LYS A 10 19.14 -4.66 -5.27
N SER A 11 19.64 -3.79 -4.40
CA SER A 11 20.84 -3.02 -4.70
C SER A 11 21.95 -3.52 -3.80
N ASP A 12 22.86 -4.33 -4.32
CA ASP A 12 24.06 -4.79 -3.59
C ASP A 12 24.87 -3.60 -3.04
N ASP A 13 24.78 -2.46 -3.72
CA ASP A 13 25.49 -1.22 -3.39
C ASP A 13 24.69 -0.25 -2.47
N GLY A 14 23.45 -0.58 -2.07
CA GLY A 14 22.62 0.29 -1.23
C GLY A 14 22.10 1.60 -1.85
N ASN A 15 22.54 2.00 -3.05
CA ASN A 15 22.20 3.27 -3.72
C ASN A 15 20.83 3.29 -4.45
N HIS A 16 19.83 2.57 -3.92
CA HIS A 16 18.51 2.42 -4.53
C HIS A 16 17.75 3.75 -4.70
N VAL A 17 17.92 4.68 -3.75
CA VAL A 17 17.31 6.02 -3.82
C VAL A 17 17.91 6.87 -4.93
N GLU A 18 19.24 6.82 -5.15
CA GLU A 18 19.91 7.57 -6.23
C GLU A 18 19.42 7.08 -7.60
N ARG A 19 19.25 5.76 -7.78
CA ARG A 19 18.70 5.19 -9.02
C ARG A 19 17.24 5.57 -9.25
N PHE A 20 16.45 5.67 -8.18
CA PHE A 20 15.07 6.13 -8.27
C PHE A 20 14.99 7.58 -8.72
N LEU A 21 15.83 8.45 -8.13
CA LEU A 21 15.90 9.86 -8.50
C LEU A 21 16.37 10.03 -9.95
N ASP A 22 17.41 9.30 -10.39
CA ASP A 22 17.87 9.28 -11.78
C ASP A 22 16.77 8.83 -12.76
N PHE A 23 16.00 7.81 -12.38
CA PHE A 23 14.90 7.30 -13.20
C PHE A 23 13.76 8.32 -13.26
N ALA A 24 13.38 8.90 -12.12
CA ALA A 24 12.37 9.94 -12.04
C ALA A 24 12.76 11.17 -12.87
N GLU A 25 14.04 11.57 -12.85
CA GLU A 25 14.57 12.65 -13.68
C GLU A 25 14.54 12.32 -15.18
N LYS A 26 14.91 11.10 -15.59
CA LYS A 26 14.84 10.66 -16.99
C LYS A 26 13.41 10.58 -17.52
N VAL A 27 12.46 10.21 -16.66
CA VAL A 27 11.03 10.17 -17.02
C VAL A 27 10.44 11.58 -17.08
N LYS A 28 10.89 12.47 -16.19
CA LYS A 28 10.46 13.87 -16.18
C LYS A 28 11.03 14.69 -17.35
N ASN A 29 12.24 14.35 -17.83
CA ASN A 29 12.92 15.03 -18.92
C ASN A 29 13.41 14.01 -19.99
N PRO A 30 12.59 13.66 -21.00
CA PRO A 30 13.08 12.93 -22.16
C PRO A 30 14.13 13.78 -22.91
N PRO A 31 15.16 13.20 -23.54
CA PRO A 31 16.15 13.99 -24.28
C PRO A 31 15.42 14.67 -25.46
N VAL A 32 15.58 15.98 -25.73
CA VAL A 32 16.79 16.64 -26.29
C VAL A 32 16.86 18.15 -25.95
N ALA A 33 18.06 18.61 -25.51
CA ALA A 33 18.70 19.95 -25.49
C ALA A 33 17.98 21.22 -24.91
N PRO A 34 18.69 22.31 -24.57
CA PRO A 34 19.87 22.51 -23.70
C PRO A 34 19.47 22.96 -22.26
N THR A 35 20.50 23.08 -21.41
CA THR A 35 20.54 23.26 -19.94
C THR A 35 19.46 24.10 -19.24
N PRO A 36 18.81 23.57 -18.18
CA PRO A 36 18.11 24.37 -17.17
C PRO A 36 19.07 24.83 -16.05
N VAL A 37 18.73 25.98 -15.48
CA VAL A 37 19.41 26.67 -14.37
C VAL A 37 19.59 25.75 -13.17
N ALA A 38 20.79 25.78 -12.57
CA ALA A 38 21.21 24.90 -11.49
C ALA A 38 20.25 24.95 -10.28
N ALA A 39 19.61 23.81 -9.99
CA ALA A 39 18.91 23.59 -8.72
C ALA A 39 19.92 23.61 -7.55
N PRO A 40 19.53 24.07 -6.35
CA PRO A 40 20.40 24.02 -5.19
C PRO A 40 20.81 22.57 -4.92
N ALA A 41 22.12 22.34 -4.83
CA ALA A 41 22.68 21.02 -4.61
C ALA A 41 22.18 20.45 -3.27
N LEU A 42 21.31 19.45 -3.33
CA LEU A 42 20.89 18.68 -2.15
C LEU A 42 22.12 17.96 -1.61
N THR A 43 22.57 18.37 -0.42
CA THR A 43 23.70 17.70 0.24
C THR A 43 23.20 16.43 0.91
N ILE A 44 23.24 15.32 0.17
CA ILE A 44 22.86 14.00 0.68
C ILE A 44 24.02 13.46 1.53
N LYS A 45 23.82 13.44 2.86
CA LYS A 45 24.74 12.75 3.76
C LYS A 45 24.48 11.24 3.65
N LYS A 46 25.41 10.52 3.02
CA LYS A 46 25.34 9.06 2.92
C LYS A 46 25.43 8.45 4.32
N SER A 47 24.47 7.61 4.68
CA SER A 47 24.49 6.79 5.89
C SER A 47 24.38 5.32 5.49
N SER A 48 24.98 4.45 6.29
CA SER A 48 24.88 3.00 6.06
C SER A 48 23.48 2.48 6.44
N PRO A 49 23.01 1.36 5.87
CA PRO A 49 21.73 0.76 6.26
C PRO A 49 21.64 0.45 7.77
N ALA A 50 22.76 0.12 8.41
CA ALA A 50 22.82 -0.12 9.84
C ALA A 50 22.57 1.17 10.66
N GLU A 51 23.19 2.28 10.26
CA GLU A 51 22.98 3.60 10.89
C GLU A 51 21.54 4.10 10.69
N GLN A 52 20.95 3.84 9.51
CA GLN A 52 19.55 4.17 9.25
C GLN A 52 18.62 3.35 10.14
N GLN A 53 18.84 2.05 10.24
CA GLN A 53 18.06 1.18 11.12
C GLN A 53 18.17 1.59 12.59
N GLU A 54 19.36 1.95 13.05
CA GLU A 54 19.58 2.42 14.42
C GLU A 54 18.87 3.75 14.69
N SER A 55 19.01 4.73 13.78
CA SER A 55 18.34 6.03 13.92
C SER A 55 16.81 5.91 13.91
N LEU A 56 16.24 5.11 13.01
CA LEU A 56 14.79 4.86 12.96
C LEU A 56 14.29 4.14 14.22
N ARG A 57 15.10 3.23 14.79
CA ARG A 57 14.77 2.57 16.07
C ARG A 57 14.90 3.50 17.27
N ALA A 58 15.80 4.48 17.21
CA ALA A 58 15.96 5.52 18.22
C ALA A 58 14.83 6.56 18.18
N LEU A 59 14.24 6.81 17.00
CA LEU A 59 13.04 7.62 16.80
C LEU A 59 11.80 6.88 17.32
N LYS A 60 11.66 6.79 18.64
CA LYS A 60 10.42 6.36 19.30
C LYS A 60 9.57 7.59 19.57
N CYS A 61 8.39 7.65 18.97
CA CYS A 61 7.32 8.53 19.39
C CYS A 61 6.30 7.67 20.13
N GLU A 62 6.17 7.87 21.44
CA GLU A 62 5.06 7.29 22.20
C GLU A 62 3.79 8.03 21.78
N VAL A 63 2.95 7.35 21.02
CA VAL A 63 1.62 7.85 20.65
C VAL A 63 0.65 7.39 21.72
N THR A 64 0.28 8.29 22.62
CA THR A 64 -0.82 8.08 23.57
C THR A 64 -2.14 8.48 22.91
N CYS A 65 -2.95 7.49 22.56
CA CYS A 65 -4.31 7.72 22.09
C CYS A 65 -5.24 7.90 23.30
N GLU A 66 -5.66 9.14 23.58
CA GLU A 66 -6.60 9.48 24.68
C GLU A 66 -8.06 9.59 24.20
N ALA A 67 -8.36 9.24 22.95
CA ALA A 67 -9.70 9.34 22.43
C ALA A 67 -10.65 8.39 23.20
N PRO A 68 -11.75 8.89 23.81
CA PRO A 68 -12.75 8.04 24.42
C PRO A 68 -13.31 7.09 23.36
N HIS A 69 -13.52 5.84 23.75
CA HIS A 69 -14.11 4.85 22.85
C HIS A 69 -15.54 5.30 22.50
N VAL A 70 -15.86 5.30 21.20
CA VAL A 70 -17.23 5.60 20.75
C VAL A 70 -18.10 4.39 21.09
N GLU A 71 -18.84 4.51 22.19
CA GLU A 71 -19.84 3.52 22.57
C GLU A 71 -21.07 3.66 21.66
N PRO A 72 -21.61 2.56 21.12
CA PRO A 72 -22.82 2.62 20.30
C PRO A 72 -24.04 3.04 21.13
N GLU A 73 -24.95 3.80 20.50
CA GLU A 73 -26.22 4.20 21.11
C GLU A 73 -27.06 2.98 21.53
N PRO A 74 -27.81 3.04 22.65
CA PRO A 74 -28.66 1.94 23.10
C PRO A 74 -29.67 1.53 22.02
N GLY A 75 -29.53 0.32 21.48
CA GLY A 75 -30.37 -0.22 20.40
C GLY A 75 -29.68 -0.35 19.03
N ALA A 76 -28.42 0.04 18.90
CA ALA A 76 -27.62 -0.30 17.72
C ALA A 76 -27.44 -1.84 17.63
N VAL A 77 -27.94 -2.44 16.57
CA VAL A 77 -27.94 -3.91 16.37
C VAL A 77 -26.68 -4.39 15.63
N ALA A 78 -25.91 -3.48 15.05
CA ALA A 78 -24.73 -3.83 14.29
C ALA A 78 -23.58 -4.23 15.24
N PRO A 79 -22.97 -5.42 15.07
CA PRO A 79 -21.83 -5.81 15.89
C PRO A 79 -20.63 -4.90 15.62
N ASP A 80 -19.86 -4.58 16.67
CA ASP A 80 -18.63 -3.82 16.53
C ASP A 80 -17.57 -4.65 15.77
N VAL A 81 -17.43 -4.29 14.50
CA VAL A 81 -16.53 -4.90 13.51
C VAL A 81 -15.07 -4.90 13.99
N CYS A 82 -14.64 -3.85 14.68
CA CYS A 82 -13.26 -3.66 15.15
C CYS A 82 -12.94 -4.52 16.39
N ARG A 83 -13.93 -5.19 16.97
CA ARG A 83 -13.82 -6.00 18.20
C ARG A 83 -14.23 -7.45 17.99
N VAL A 84 -14.54 -7.85 16.76
CA VAL A 84 -14.76 -9.26 16.43
C VAL A 84 -13.43 -10.00 16.52
N GLU A 85 -13.27 -10.80 17.57
CA GLU A 85 -12.10 -11.66 17.79
C GLU A 85 -12.43 -13.13 17.48
N GLY A 86 -11.40 -13.90 17.09
CA GLY A 86 -11.52 -15.33 16.84
C GLY A 86 -10.32 -15.88 16.06
N ALA A 87 -9.90 -17.10 16.40
CA ALA A 87 -8.82 -17.77 15.68
C ALA A 87 -9.34 -18.27 14.32
N ILE A 88 -8.69 -17.81 13.24
CA ILE A 88 -9.00 -18.23 11.87
C ILE A 88 -7.94 -19.21 11.38
N ASP A 89 -8.39 -20.35 10.86
CA ASP A 89 -7.57 -21.25 10.09
C ASP A 89 -7.41 -20.71 8.66
N LYS A 90 -6.26 -20.09 8.40
CA LYS A 90 -5.93 -19.47 7.10
C LYS A 90 -5.98 -20.47 5.95
N ASN A 91 -5.63 -21.75 6.20
CA ASN A 91 -5.61 -22.77 5.15
C ASN A 91 -7.03 -23.12 4.70
N LYS A 92 -7.96 -23.23 5.66
CA LYS A 92 -9.37 -23.46 5.35
C LYS A 92 -10.00 -22.27 4.63
N LEU A 93 -9.69 -21.04 5.08
CA LEU A 93 -10.20 -19.83 4.44
C LEU A 93 -9.68 -19.71 2.99
N ALA A 94 -8.38 -19.98 2.78
CA ALA A 94 -7.80 -20.01 1.44
C ALA A 94 -8.42 -21.09 0.55
N ALA A 95 -8.67 -22.29 1.10
CA ALA A 95 -9.32 -23.38 0.36
C ALA A 95 -10.73 -23.00 -0.10
N LYS A 96 -11.53 -22.32 0.75
CA LYS A 96 -12.85 -21.80 0.36
C LYS A 96 -12.76 -20.82 -0.81
N ILE A 97 -11.82 -19.87 -0.76
CA ILE A 97 -11.62 -18.87 -1.82
C ILE A 97 -11.22 -19.56 -3.13
N ILE A 98 -10.33 -20.55 -3.07
CA ILE A 98 -9.90 -21.33 -4.24
C ILE A 98 -11.09 -22.10 -4.83
N ALA A 99 -11.97 -22.63 -3.98
CA ALA A 99 -13.21 -23.30 -4.39
C ALA A 99 -14.30 -22.33 -4.89
N GLN A 100 -14.00 -21.02 -5.00
CA GLN A 100 -14.95 -19.96 -5.38
C GLN A 100 -16.14 -19.81 -4.40
N GLU A 101 -15.97 -20.25 -3.15
CA GLU A 101 -16.93 -20.04 -2.09
C GLU A 101 -16.73 -18.66 -1.45
N THR A 102 -17.84 -18.03 -1.05
CA THR A 102 -17.79 -16.74 -0.37
C THR A 102 -17.54 -16.93 1.13
N PRO A 103 -16.43 -16.41 1.68
CA PRO A 103 -16.21 -16.44 3.13
C PRO A 103 -17.27 -15.59 3.84
N THR A 104 -17.69 -16.03 5.02
CA THR A 104 -18.68 -15.29 5.80
C THR A 104 -18.11 -13.96 6.29
N PRO A 105 -18.94 -12.92 6.50
CA PRO A 105 -18.46 -11.64 7.00
C PRO A 105 -17.64 -11.79 8.29
N THR A 106 -18.07 -12.64 9.23
CA THR A 106 -17.36 -12.90 10.48
C THR A 106 -15.96 -13.47 10.26
N GLU A 107 -15.78 -14.41 9.32
CA GLU A 107 -14.47 -15.00 9.00
C GLU A 107 -13.51 -13.95 8.44
N VAL A 108 -14.02 -13.07 7.58
CA VAL A 108 -13.25 -11.97 6.99
C VAL A 108 -12.79 -10.98 8.06
N LEU A 109 -13.70 -10.59 8.96
CA LEU A 109 -13.39 -9.64 10.04
C LEU A 109 -12.35 -10.21 11.01
N GLN A 110 -12.50 -11.47 11.43
CA GLN A 110 -11.54 -12.12 12.31
C GLN A 110 -10.14 -12.21 11.67
N TYR A 111 -10.07 -12.53 10.38
CA TYR A 111 -8.81 -12.54 9.64
C TYR A 111 -8.15 -11.14 9.64
N PHE A 112 -8.86 -10.11 9.19
CA PHE A 112 -8.29 -8.76 9.11
C PHE A 112 -7.90 -8.19 10.48
N ASN A 113 -8.75 -8.35 11.50
CA ASN A 113 -8.44 -7.90 12.86
C ASN A 113 -7.18 -8.58 13.43
N SER A 114 -6.93 -9.84 13.06
CA SER A 114 -5.70 -10.54 13.46
C SER A 114 -4.45 -10.04 12.72
N GLU A 115 -4.55 -9.78 11.41
CA GLU A 115 -3.43 -9.34 10.58
C GLU A 115 -3.02 -7.89 10.85
N LEU A 116 -4.00 -7.00 11.06
CA LEU A 116 -3.77 -5.58 11.35
C LEU A 116 -3.01 -5.37 12.67
N LYS A 117 -3.10 -6.32 13.62
CA LYS A 117 -2.31 -6.30 14.87
C LYS A 117 -0.86 -6.76 14.66
N GLN A 118 -0.59 -7.56 13.62
CA GLN A 118 0.72 -8.19 13.39
C GLN A 118 1.58 -7.43 12.39
N ARG A 119 0.97 -6.74 11.42
CA ARG A 119 1.68 -6.03 10.36
C ARG A 119 0.89 -4.85 9.82
N ILE A 120 1.61 -3.93 9.19
CA ILE A 120 1.02 -2.82 8.44
C ILE A 120 0.54 -3.37 7.09
N CYS A 121 -0.74 -3.20 6.80
CA CYS A 121 -1.34 -3.53 5.51
C CYS A 121 -1.34 -2.29 4.61
N PHE A 122 -1.02 -2.48 3.33
CA PHE A 122 -1.17 -1.45 2.31
C PHE A 122 -2.45 -1.70 1.53
N LEU A 123 -3.23 -0.65 1.32
CA LEU A 123 -4.36 -0.67 0.40
C LEU A 123 -3.88 -0.14 -0.95
N ASP A 124 -4.41 -0.71 -2.03
CA ASP A 124 -4.17 -0.15 -3.36
C ASP A 124 -4.68 1.29 -3.43
N GLY A 125 -4.02 2.11 -4.25
CA GLY A 125 -4.39 3.49 -4.48
C GLY A 125 -5.70 3.63 -5.25
N GLY A 126 -6.02 4.88 -5.60
CA GLY A 126 -7.23 5.19 -6.38
C GLY A 126 -7.22 4.52 -7.75
N MET A 127 -7.96 3.42 -7.90
CA MET A 127 -8.13 2.73 -9.18
C MET A 127 -8.73 3.64 -10.27
N GLY A 128 -9.53 4.65 -9.89
CA GLY A 128 -10.18 5.55 -10.84
C GLY A 128 -9.21 6.29 -11.76
N THR A 129 -8.06 6.74 -11.25
CA THR A 129 -7.04 7.41 -12.07
C THR A 129 -6.38 6.45 -13.06
N ARG A 130 -6.24 5.17 -12.70
CA ARG A 130 -5.76 4.13 -13.61
C ARG A 130 -6.79 3.86 -14.71
N ILE A 131 -8.07 3.71 -14.36
CA ILE A 131 -9.17 3.49 -15.32
C ILE A 131 -9.29 4.67 -16.30
N GLN A 132 -9.15 5.92 -15.82
CA GLN A 132 -9.16 7.11 -16.67
C GLN A 132 -8.01 7.14 -17.69
N ALA A 133 -6.85 6.58 -17.33
CA ALA A 133 -5.69 6.53 -18.22
C ALA A 133 -5.86 5.54 -19.40
N GLU A 134 -6.70 4.52 -19.23
CA GLU A 134 -7.00 3.51 -20.25
C GLU A 134 -7.89 4.04 -21.39
N LYS A 135 -8.43 5.28 -21.28
CA LYS A 135 -9.25 5.94 -22.31
C LYS A 135 -10.37 5.06 -22.89
N LEU A 136 -10.99 4.27 -22.03
CA LEU A 136 -12.05 3.33 -22.39
C LEU A 136 -13.24 4.05 -23.02
N GLU A 137 -13.79 3.48 -24.08
CA GLU A 137 -15.01 3.94 -24.73
C GLU A 137 -16.25 3.29 -24.10
N GLU A 138 -17.46 3.79 -24.41
CA GLU A 138 -18.71 3.27 -23.83
C GLU A 138 -18.86 1.76 -24.02
N ALA A 139 -18.45 1.24 -25.18
CA ALA A 139 -18.48 -0.18 -25.50
C ALA A 139 -17.62 -1.03 -24.54
N ASP A 140 -16.49 -0.50 -24.07
CA ASP A 140 -15.57 -1.21 -23.18
C ASP A 140 -16.14 -1.33 -21.76
N TYR A 141 -16.89 -0.32 -21.30
CA TYR A 141 -17.55 -0.36 -19.99
C TYR A 141 -18.73 -1.33 -19.95
N ARG A 142 -19.44 -1.50 -21.07
CA ARG A 142 -20.60 -2.40 -21.16
C ARG A 142 -20.18 -3.87 -21.20
N GLY A 143 -19.02 -4.16 -21.79
CA GLY A 143 -18.51 -5.51 -21.94
C GLY A 143 -19.51 -6.43 -22.67
N GLU A 144 -19.34 -7.76 -22.54
CA GLU A 144 -20.24 -8.74 -23.17
C GLU A 144 -21.66 -8.76 -22.56
N ARG A 145 -21.78 -8.34 -21.30
CA ARG A 145 -23.01 -8.49 -20.51
C ARG A 145 -24.13 -7.52 -20.93
N PHE A 146 -23.76 -6.39 -21.55
CA PHE A 146 -24.69 -5.30 -21.89
C PHE A 146 -24.51 -4.84 -23.34
N LYS A 147 -24.21 -5.79 -24.25
CA LYS A 147 -24.05 -5.55 -25.69
C LYS A 147 -25.37 -5.34 -26.43
N ASP A 148 -26.47 -5.72 -25.80
CA ASP A 148 -27.85 -5.54 -26.23
C ASP A 148 -28.42 -4.17 -25.83
#